data_AF-A0A8R1I3T9-F1
#
_entry.id   AF-A0A8R1I3T9-F1
#
_cell.length_a   1.000
_cell.length_b   1.000
_cell.length_c   1.000
_cell.angle_alpha   90.00
_cell.angle_beta   90.00
_cell.angle_gamma   90.00
#
_symmetry.space_group_name_H-M   'P 1'
#
loop_
_entity.id
_entity.type
_entity.pdbx_description
1 polymer ?
#
loop_
_entity_poly.entity_id
_entity_poly.type
_entity_poly.pdbx_seq_one_letter_code
_entity_poly.pdbx_strand_id
1 'polypeptide(L)'
;MLSAARNITDKWRELGEDNKTKNKTTQSFHRLAYFPFARETSYELACSQRALMLYQKHDLRRMLQNFALNGRALANKIEIVPHVKKQFNDSDWRHFLSINKSITILLSGVEKLSRTLTTEDQSLKSFGNALSVLDHINISTFNFPLMIRTLEKLKTMSIGQSREVTDFENILKQLEGLQFAAMRRKNSLMILLAHTDNFFQSFFSKQSKSDW
;
A
#
# COMPACT_ATOMS: atom_id res chain seq x y z
N MET A 1 -14.16 -62.30 24.93
CA MET A 1 -12.83 -61.86 24.43
C MET A 1 -12.85 -61.33 22.99
N LEU A 2 -13.67 -61.86 22.07
CA LEU A 2 -13.76 -61.39 20.67
C LEU A 2 -14.29 -59.95 20.47
N SER A 3 -15.16 -59.43 21.36
CA SER A 3 -15.71 -58.06 21.23
C SER A 3 -14.72 -56.95 21.58
N ALA A 4 -13.83 -57.18 22.55
CA ALA A 4 -12.80 -56.23 22.96
C ALA A 4 -11.72 -56.07 21.88
N ALA A 5 -11.36 -57.16 21.19
CA ALA A 5 -10.42 -57.13 20.07
C ALA A 5 -10.99 -56.31 18.89
N ARG A 6 -12.27 -56.47 18.53
CA ARG A 6 -12.93 -55.68 17.47
C ARG A 6 -12.95 -54.17 17.79
N ASN A 7 -13.28 -53.81 19.02
CA ASN A 7 -13.38 -52.41 19.45
C ASN A 7 -12.02 -51.69 19.41
N ILE A 8 -10.92 -52.40 19.68
CA ILE A 8 -9.57 -51.87 19.54
C ILE A 8 -9.25 -51.63 18.06
N THR A 9 -9.54 -52.59 17.17
CA THR A 9 -9.28 -52.48 15.73
C THR A 9 -10.04 -51.32 15.07
N ASP A 10 -11.29 -51.08 15.49
CA ASP A 10 -12.11 -49.98 14.98
C ASP A 10 -11.58 -48.62 15.44
N LYS A 11 -11.11 -48.53 16.69
CA LYS A 11 -10.48 -47.31 17.24
C LYS A 11 -9.14 -46.97 16.57
N TRP A 12 -8.34 -47.97 16.20
CA TRP A 12 -7.12 -47.76 15.40
C TRP A 12 -7.43 -47.30 13.98
N ARG A 13 -8.54 -47.77 13.39
CA ARG A 13 -9.01 -47.32 12.08
C ARG A 13 -9.45 -45.85 12.12
N GLU A 14 -10.25 -45.47 13.11
CA GLU A 14 -10.64 -44.05 13.32
C GLU A 14 -9.42 -43.14 13.49
N LEU A 15 -8.45 -43.53 14.33
CA LEU A 15 -7.22 -42.76 14.52
C LEU A 15 -6.37 -42.67 13.24
N GLY A 16 -6.38 -43.72 12.42
CA GLY A 16 -5.69 -43.75 11.12
C GLY A 16 -6.35 -42.83 10.08
N GLU A 17 -7.68 -42.81 10.04
CA GLU A 17 -8.46 -41.89 9.19
C GLU A 17 -8.30 -40.44 9.65
N ASP A 18 -8.37 -40.17 10.95
CA ASP A 18 -8.24 -38.83 11.54
C ASP A 18 -6.83 -38.23 11.33
N ASN A 19 -5.79 -39.08 11.37
CA ASN A 19 -4.44 -38.68 11.01
C ASN A 19 -4.26 -38.46 9.50
N LYS A 20 -4.96 -39.20 8.63
CA LYS A 20 -4.93 -38.98 7.18
C LYS A 20 -5.63 -37.68 6.78
N THR A 21 -6.79 -37.37 7.38
CA THR A 21 -7.48 -36.08 7.16
C THR A 21 -6.63 -34.93 7.66
N LYS A 22 -6.03 -35.03 8.85
CA LYS A 22 -5.08 -34.04 9.37
C LYS A 22 -3.86 -33.86 8.47
N ASN A 23 -3.26 -34.95 7.96
CA ASN A 23 -2.14 -34.88 7.01
C ASN A 23 -2.51 -34.26 5.66
N LYS A 24 -3.71 -34.53 5.14
CA LYS A 24 -4.22 -33.88 3.92
C LYS A 24 -4.48 -32.39 4.16
N THR A 25 -4.97 -32.01 5.34
CA THR A 25 -5.15 -30.60 5.70
C THR A 25 -3.79 -29.90 5.84
N THR A 26 -2.82 -30.44 6.56
CA THR A 26 -1.48 -29.85 6.65
C THR A 26 -0.75 -29.79 5.31
N GLN A 27 -0.89 -30.80 4.43
CA GLN A 27 -0.37 -30.70 3.05
C GLN A 27 -1.01 -29.56 2.26
N SER A 28 -2.30 -29.28 2.46
CA SER A 28 -2.96 -28.13 1.83
C SER A 28 -2.42 -26.81 2.40
N PHE A 29 -2.18 -26.69 3.70
CA PHE A 29 -1.59 -25.49 4.29
C PHE A 29 -0.14 -25.26 3.87
N HIS A 30 0.66 -26.32 3.68
CA HIS A 30 2.01 -26.19 3.09
C HIS A 30 1.97 -25.61 1.68
N ARG A 31 0.90 -25.82 0.91
CA ARG A 31 0.75 -25.22 -0.43
C ARG A 31 0.56 -23.71 -0.39
N LEU A 32 0.02 -23.15 0.70
CA LEU A 32 -0.05 -21.69 0.89
C LEU A 32 1.34 -21.06 1.01
N ALA A 33 2.32 -21.79 1.56
CA ALA A 33 3.71 -21.33 1.61
C ALA A 33 4.32 -21.16 0.21
N TYR A 34 3.71 -21.75 -0.83
CA TYR A 34 4.14 -21.61 -2.22
C TYR A 34 3.30 -20.60 -3.01
N PHE A 35 2.46 -19.77 -2.38
CA PHE A 35 1.79 -18.67 -3.09
C PHE A 35 2.84 -17.61 -3.45
N PRO A 36 3.31 -17.54 -4.71
CA PRO A 36 4.55 -16.84 -5.04
C PRO A 36 4.38 -15.31 -5.10
N PHE A 37 3.14 -14.83 -4.95
CA PHE A 37 2.79 -13.41 -5.06
C PHE A 37 2.06 -12.87 -3.82
N ALA A 38 2.04 -13.61 -2.70
CA ALA A 38 1.33 -13.20 -1.49
C ALA A 38 1.79 -11.83 -1.01
N ARG A 39 3.11 -11.67 -0.90
CA ARG A 39 3.73 -10.45 -0.39
C ARG A 39 3.44 -9.25 -1.28
N GLU A 40 3.64 -9.40 -2.59
CA GLU A 40 3.45 -8.35 -3.58
C GLU A 40 1.98 -7.94 -3.66
N THR A 41 1.07 -8.92 -3.64
CA THR A 41 -0.38 -8.67 -3.66
C THR A 41 -0.81 -7.91 -2.41
N SER A 42 -0.41 -8.37 -1.22
CA SER A 42 -0.71 -7.69 0.05
C SER A 42 -0.13 -6.29 0.09
N TYR A 43 1.08 -6.09 -0.42
CA TYR A 43 1.74 -4.78 -0.48
C TYR A 43 0.97 -3.80 -1.38
N GLU A 44 0.63 -4.20 -2.62
CA GLU A 44 -0.11 -3.33 -3.55
C GLU A 44 -1.53 -3.03 -3.04
N LEU A 45 -2.18 -3.99 -2.38
CA LEU A 45 -3.47 -3.77 -1.72
C LEU A 45 -3.36 -2.75 -0.58
N ALA A 46 -2.38 -2.91 0.30
CA ALA A 46 -2.16 -1.99 1.40
C ALA A 46 -1.87 -0.57 0.90
N CYS A 47 -1.03 -0.43 -0.14
CA CYS A 47 -0.76 0.86 -0.76
C CYS A 47 -2.03 1.48 -1.38
N SER A 48 -2.82 0.67 -2.09
CA SER A 48 -4.07 1.12 -2.71
C SER A 48 -5.11 1.56 -1.68
N GLN A 49 -5.26 0.80 -0.59
CA GLN A 49 -6.16 1.14 0.51
C GLN A 49 -5.75 2.46 1.17
N ARG A 50 -4.46 2.64 1.52
CA ARG A 50 -3.95 3.87 2.14
C ARG A 50 -4.12 5.08 1.24
N ALA A 51 -3.87 4.94 -0.06
CA ALA A 51 -4.10 5.99 -1.04
C ALA A 51 -5.58 6.37 -1.12
N LEU A 52 -6.47 5.38 -1.24
CA LEU A 52 -7.91 5.59 -1.33
C LEU A 52 -8.46 6.26 -0.07
N MET A 53 -8.06 5.79 1.12
CA MET A 53 -8.46 6.38 2.40
C MET A 53 -8.09 7.86 2.47
N LEU A 54 -6.92 8.25 1.96
CA LEU A 54 -6.53 9.65 1.88
C LEU A 54 -7.42 10.43 0.89
N TYR A 55 -7.64 9.90 -0.31
CA TYR A 55 -8.41 10.58 -1.35
C TYR A 55 -9.87 10.80 -0.98
N GLN A 56 -10.42 9.95 -0.12
CA GLN A 56 -11.79 10.04 0.39
C GLN A 56 -11.94 11.02 1.56
N LYS A 57 -10.85 11.56 2.13
CA LYS A 57 -10.97 12.51 3.25
C LYS A 57 -11.66 13.79 2.79
N HIS A 58 -12.73 14.18 3.49
CA HIS A 58 -13.49 15.40 3.21
C HIS A 58 -12.63 16.68 3.25
N ASP A 59 -11.58 16.71 4.07
CA ASP A 59 -10.67 17.83 4.20
C ASP A 59 -9.36 17.70 3.40
N LEU A 60 -9.30 16.75 2.44
CA LEU A 60 -8.13 16.51 1.58
C LEU A 60 -7.57 17.80 0.97
N ARG A 61 -8.44 18.61 0.37
CA ARG A 61 -8.04 19.88 -0.25
C ARG A 61 -7.32 20.80 0.75
N ARG A 62 -7.85 20.93 1.96
CA ARG A 62 -7.26 21.74 3.03
C ARG A 62 -5.92 21.16 3.50
N MET A 63 -5.83 19.84 3.70
CA MET A 63 -4.56 19.19 4.07
C MET A 63 -3.47 19.42 3.01
N LEU A 64 -3.82 19.29 1.73
CA LEU A 64 -2.89 19.54 0.64
C LEU A 64 -2.47 21.01 0.56
N GLN A 65 -3.41 21.95 0.73
CA GLN A 65 -3.07 23.38 0.80
C GLN A 65 -2.11 23.68 1.95
N ASN A 66 -2.35 23.12 3.13
CA ASN A 66 -1.44 23.25 4.27
C ASN A 66 -0.06 22.66 3.96
N PHE A 67 0.01 21.57 3.21
CA PHE A 67 1.28 21.00 2.75
C PHE A 67 2.07 21.95 1.85
N ALA A 68 1.40 22.62 0.90
CA ALA A 68 2.04 23.66 0.09
C ALA A 68 2.50 24.86 0.92
N LEU A 69 1.68 25.32 1.86
CA LEU A 69 1.99 26.46 2.71
C LEU A 69 3.20 26.16 3.60
N ASN A 70 3.22 25.01 4.27
CA ASN A 70 4.34 24.60 5.12
C ASN A 70 5.61 24.34 4.28
N GLY A 71 5.47 23.75 3.09
CA GLY A 71 6.61 23.57 2.18
C GLY A 71 7.22 24.91 1.76
N ARG A 72 6.38 25.89 1.41
CA ARG A 72 6.84 27.25 1.09
C ARG A 72 7.50 27.93 2.28
N ALA A 73 6.91 27.82 3.47
CA ALA A 73 7.49 28.39 4.70
C ALA A 73 8.88 27.80 4.98
N LEU A 74 9.03 26.48 4.83
CA LEU A 74 10.31 25.79 4.99
C LEU A 74 11.34 26.25 3.95
N ALA A 75 10.96 26.36 2.67
CA ALA A 75 11.85 26.88 1.63
C ALA A 75 12.33 28.30 1.94
N ASN A 76 11.43 29.19 2.33
CA ASN A 76 11.77 30.57 2.69
C ASN A 76 12.72 30.59 3.89
N LYS A 77 12.49 29.73 4.89
CA LYS A 77 13.38 29.62 6.06
C LYS A 77 14.80 29.19 5.68
N ILE A 78 14.93 28.24 4.76
CA ILE A 78 16.24 27.79 4.24
C ILE A 78 16.90 28.93 3.49
N GLU A 79 16.15 29.65 2.66
CA GLU A 79 16.68 30.72 1.80
C GLU A 79 17.29 31.89 2.60
N ILE A 80 16.65 32.29 3.70
CA ILE A 80 17.09 33.45 4.50
C ILE A 80 18.24 33.14 5.47
N VAL A 81 18.62 31.86 5.65
CA VAL A 81 19.69 31.46 6.57
C VAL A 81 20.92 31.03 5.77
N PRO A 82 21.93 31.91 5.58
CA PRO A 82 22.98 31.70 4.57
C PRO A 82 23.82 30.44 4.79
N HIS A 83 24.18 30.12 6.03
CA HIS A 83 24.96 28.92 6.34
C HIS A 83 24.14 27.63 6.16
N VAL A 84 22.82 27.70 6.31
CA VAL A 84 21.94 26.58 5.97
C VAL A 84 21.84 26.44 4.47
N LYS A 85 21.50 27.52 3.75
CA LYS A 85 21.37 27.54 2.28
C LYS A 85 22.60 26.97 1.58
N LYS A 86 23.81 27.34 2.02
CA LYS A 86 25.09 26.84 1.47
C LYS A 86 25.28 25.32 1.56
N GLN A 87 24.52 24.63 2.42
CA GLN A 87 24.59 23.18 2.58
C GLN A 87 23.69 22.43 1.59
N PHE A 88 22.87 23.13 0.80
CA PHE A 88 21.93 22.53 -0.13
C PHE A 88 22.21 23.01 -1.55
N ASN A 89 22.02 22.12 -2.53
CA ASN A 89 21.88 22.57 -3.90
C ASN A 89 20.55 23.33 -4.04
N ASP A 90 20.46 24.26 -4.99
CA ASP A 90 19.21 25.00 -5.24
C ASP A 90 18.02 24.05 -5.49
N SER A 91 18.25 22.90 -6.15
CA SER A 91 17.24 21.86 -6.35
C SER A 91 16.70 21.24 -5.06
N ASP A 92 17.53 21.14 -4.03
CA ASP A 92 17.23 20.38 -2.81
C ASP A 92 16.20 21.07 -1.92
N TRP A 93 16.03 22.39 -2.03
CA TRP A 93 15.06 23.15 -1.23
C TRP A 93 14.03 23.89 -2.09
N ARG A 94 14.37 24.30 -3.32
CA ARG A 94 13.39 24.97 -4.20
C ARG A 94 12.25 24.05 -4.64
N HIS A 95 12.43 22.74 -4.59
CA HIS A 95 11.36 21.81 -4.92
C HIS A 95 10.12 22.00 -4.02
N PHE A 96 10.28 22.44 -2.76
CA PHE A 96 9.15 22.74 -1.88
C PHE A 96 8.27 23.89 -2.41
N LEU A 97 8.84 24.84 -3.18
CA LEU A 97 8.09 25.93 -3.82
C LEU A 97 7.18 25.42 -4.95
N SER A 98 7.48 24.26 -5.53
CA SER A 98 6.70 23.65 -6.60
C SER A 98 5.53 22.78 -6.13
N ILE A 99 5.43 22.47 -4.83
CA ILE A 99 4.39 21.59 -4.25
C ILE A 99 2.98 22.05 -4.65
N ASN A 100 2.72 23.36 -4.70
CA ASN A 100 1.40 23.89 -5.07
C ASN A 100 0.98 23.47 -6.50
N LYS A 101 1.93 23.42 -7.45
CA LYS A 101 1.65 22.94 -8.81
C LYS A 101 1.30 21.46 -8.82
N SER A 102 2.05 20.65 -8.07
CA SER A 102 1.81 19.21 -7.91
C SER A 102 0.44 18.90 -7.29
N ILE A 103 0.00 19.72 -6.31
CA ILE A 103 -1.33 19.59 -5.69
C ILE A 103 -2.47 19.84 -6.67
N THR A 104 -2.35 20.86 -7.54
CA THR A 104 -3.39 21.13 -8.54
C THR A 104 -3.58 19.93 -9.47
N ILE A 105 -2.48 19.31 -9.91
CA ILE A 105 -2.50 18.10 -10.75
C ILE A 105 -3.14 16.93 -9.99
N LEU A 106 -2.73 16.71 -8.73
CA LEU A 106 -3.28 15.67 -7.86
C LEU A 106 -4.80 15.82 -7.68
N LEU A 107 -5.27 17.01 -7.29
CA LEU A 107 -6.69 17.28 -7.04
C LEU A 107 -7.54 17.05 -8.29
N SER A 108 -7.06 17.49 -9.46
CA SER A 108 -7.73 17.21 -10.73
C SER A 108 -7.83 15.70 -11.03
N GLY A 109 -6.82 14.92 -10.65
CA GLY A 109 -6.86 13.46 -10.75
C GLY A 109 -7.87 12.84 -9.78
N VAL A 110 -7.89 13.29 -8.52
CA VAL A 110 -8.80 12.80 -7.49
C VAL A 110 -10.27 13.09 -7.82
N GLU A 111 -10.58 14.28 -8.34
CA GLU A 111 -11.94 14.65 -8.77
C GLU A 111 -12.49 13.73 -9.89
N LYS A 112 -11.61 13.13 -10.70
CA LYS A 112 -12.01 12.16 -11.73
C LYS A 112 -12.30 10.77 -11.17
N LEU A 113 -11.81 10.42 -9.98
CA LEU A 113 -12.00 9.09 -9.38
C LEU A 113 -13.46 8.80 -9.05
N SER A 114 -14.18 9.81 -8.51
CA SER A 114 -15.55 9.65 -8.04
C SER A 114 -16.55 9.30 -9.15
N ARG A 115 -16.11 9.32 -10.42
CA ARG A 115 -16.91 9.00 -11.61
C ARG A 115 -16.60 7.63 -12.21
N THR A 116 -15.61 6.91 -11.68
CA THR A 116 -14.97 5.79 -12.42
C THR A 116 -14.88 4.47 -11.64
N LEU A 117 -15.36 4.43 -10.38
CA LEU A 117 -15.39 3.19 -9.60
C LEU A 117 -16.66 2.40 -9.94
N THR A 118 -16.56 1.50 -10.91
CA THR A 118 -17.60 0.52 -11.23
C THR A 118 -17.01 -0.88 -11.11
N THR A 119 -17.73 -1.78 -10.42
CA THR A 119 -17.38 -3.21 -10.39
C THR A 119 -18.31 -3.96 -11.34
N GLU A 120 -17.72 -4.58 -12.37
CA GLU A 120 -18.47 -5.31 -13.40
C GLU A 120 -18.87 -6.73 -12.95
N ASP A 121 -18.09 -7.35 -12.05
CA ASP A 121 -18.36 -8.65 -11.45
C ASP A 121 -17.75 -8.78 -10.02
N GLN A 122 -17.93 -9.95 -9.38
CA GLN A 122 -17.45 -10.25 -8.01
C GLN A 122 -16.09 -11.00 -7.95
N SER A 123 -15.24 -10.90 -8.99
CA SER A 123 -13.90 -11.51 -8.99
C SER A 123 -12.83 -10.60 -8.38
N LEU A 124 -11.72 -11.18 -7.88
CA LEU A 124 -10.58 -10.37 -7.42
C LEU A 124 -9.95 -9.61 -8.58
N LYS A 125 -9.95 -10.19 -9.79
CA LYS A 125 -9.52 -9.50 -11.00
C LYS A 125 -10.32 -8.21 -11.24
N SER A 126 -11.65 -8.26 -11.17
CA SER A 126 -12.49 -7.07 -11.38
C SER A 126 -12.40 -6.07 -10.24
N PHE A 127 -12.17 -6.54 -9.01
CA PHE A 127 -11.80 -5.66 -7.90
C PHE A 127 -10.46 -4.93 -8.16
N GLY A 128 -9.46 -5.64 -8.69
CA GLY A 128 -8.19 -5.06 -9.13
C GLY A 128 -8.35 -4.05 -10.26
N ASN A 129 -9.23 -4.32 -11.22
CA ASN A 129 -9.60 -3.38 -12.27
C ASN A 129 -10.22 -2.10 -11.70
N ALA A 130 -11.18 -2.23 -10.79
CA ALA A 130 -11.81 -1.07 -10.16
C ALA A 130 -10.77 -0.21 -9.43
N LEU A 131 -9.79 -0.82 -8.75
CA LEU A 131 -8.71 -0.08 -8.08
C LEU A 131 -7.63 0.48 -9.02
N SER A 132 -7.54 0.00 -10.27
CA SER A 132 -6.56 0.51 -11.25
C SER A 132 -6.77 1.99 -11.60
N VAL A 133 -7.98 2.53 -11.39
CA VAL A 133 -8.29 3.97 -11.57
C VAL A 133 -7.37 4.87 -10.74
N LEU A 134 -6.85 4.36 -9.62
CA LEU A 134 -5.88 5.06 -8.78
C LEU A 134 -4.53 5.29 -9.49
N ASP A 135 -4.19 4.49 -10.51
CA ASP A 135 -2.95 4.61 -11.31
C ASP A 135 -2.95 5.81 -12.25
N HIS A 136 -4.13 6.36 -12.53
CA HIS A 136 -4.30 7.57 -13.33
C HIS A 136 -3.98 8.86 -12.57
N ILE A 137 -3.81 8.78 -11.25
CA ILE A 137 -3.45 9.93 -10.42
C ILE A 137 -1.93 10.14 -10.53
N ASN A 138 -1.54 11.32 -10.99
CA ASN A 138 -0.13 11.62 -11.19
C ASN A 138 0.57 12.06 -9.88
N ILE A 139 1.18 11.09 -9.20
CA ILE A 139 1.96 11.32 -7.97
C ILE A 139 3.44 11.62 -8.25
N SER A 140 3.95 11.35 -9.47
CA SER A 140 5.38 11.53 -9.78
C SER A 140 5.84 13.00 -9.76
N THR A 141 4.89 13.92 -9.63
CA THR A 141 5.14 15.36 -9.41
C THR A 141 5.65 15.67 -8.00
N PHE A 142 5.60 14.71 -7.07
CA PHE A 142 6.18 14.81 -5.73
C PHE A 142 7.44 13.96 -5.62
N ASN A 143 8.54 14.57 -5.18
CA ASN A 143 9.79 13.86 -4.87
C ASN A 143 9.90 13.61 -3.36
N PHE A 144 9.11 12.65 -2.85
CA PHE A 144 9.12 12.30 -1.42
C PHE A 144 10.50 11.89 -0.88
N PRO A 145 11.32 11.08 -1.59
CA PRO A 145 12.67 10.76 -1.13
C PRO A 145 13.53 12.01 -0.91
N LEU A 146 13.47 12.99 -1.82
CA LEU A 146 14.19 14.25 -1.67
C LEU A 146 13.64 15.07 -0.48
N MET A 147 12.32 15.18 -0.36
CA MET A 147 11.69 15.91 0.76
C MET A 147 12.12 15.33 2.12
N ILE A 148 12.08 14.01 2.27
CA ILE A 148 12.46 13.32 3.51
C ILE A 148 13.95 13.51 3.78
N ARG A 149 14.81 13.31 2.78
CA ARG A 149 16.27 13.51 2.94
C ARG A 149 16.62 14.94 3.32
N THR A 150 16.00 15.93 2.68
CA THR A 150 16.19 17.34 3.00
C THR A 150 15.73 17.62 4.43
N LEU A 151 14.56 17.10 4.84
CA LEU A 151 14.04 17.27 6.19
C LEU A 151 14.98 16.67 7.25
N GLU A 152 15.44 15.43 7.06
CA GLU A 152 16.38 14.78 7.98
C GLU A 152 17.71 15.53 8.07
N LYS A 153 18.20 16.09 6.96
CA LYS A 153 19.37 16.96 6.99
C LYS A 153 19.11 18.24 7.77
N LEU A 154 17.96 18.90 7.58
CA LEU A 154 17.64 20.15 8.28
C LEU A 154 17.55 19.96 9.80
N LYS A 155 17.05 18.82 10.25
CA LYS A 155 16.97 18.47 11.68
C LYS A 155 18.33 18.46 12.40
N THR A 156 19.43 18.20 11.68
CA THR A 156 20.78 18.21 12.25
C THR A 156 21.44 19.59 12.26
N MET A 157 20.75 20.61 11.71
CA MET A 157 21.28 21.96 11.53
C MET A 157 20.72 22.93 12.58
N SER A 158 21.22 24.17 12.58
CA SER A 158 20.81 25.20 13.54
C SER A 158 19.31 25.56 13.47
N ILE A 159 18.64 25.25 12.35
CA ILE A 159 17.19 25.46 12.20
C ILE A 159 16.37 24.18 12.44
N GLY A 160 16.99 23.08 12.86
CA GLY A 160 16.34 21.78 12.96
C GLY A 160 15.15 21.72 13.91
N GLN A 161 15.13 22.57 14.93
CA GLN A 161 14.01 22.71 15.88
C GLN A 161 13.06 23.86 15.52
N SER A 162 13.20 24.46 14.33
CA SER A 162 12.31 25.55 13.94
C SER A 162 10.89 25.04 13.73
N ARG A 163 9.93 25.96 13.89
CA ARG A 163 8.53 25.68 13.64
C ARG A 163 8.29 25.19 12.22
N GLU A 164 8.96 25.77 11.22
CA GLU A 164 8.80 25.40 9.82
C GLU A 164 9.24 23.96 9.53
N VAL A 165 10.35 23.51 10.16
CA VAL A 165 10.81 22.12 10.06
C VAL A 165 9.78 21.17 10.68
N THR A 166 9.31 21.50 11.89
CA THR A 166 8.35 20.67 12.64
C THR A 166 6.98 20.62 11.96
N ASP A 167 6.46 21.77 11.52
CA ASP A 167 5.16 21.89 10.85
C ASP A 167 5.16 21.15 9.50
N PHE A 168 6.28 21.21 8.75
CA PHE A 168 6.42 20.44 7.51
C PHE A 168 6.50 18.94 7.76
N GLU A 169 7.25 18.49 8.77
CA GLU A 169 7.32 17.09 9.16
C GLU A 169 5.92 16.54 9.53
N ASN A 170 5.18 17.30 10.35
CA ASN A 170 3.87 16.88 10.81
C ASN A 170 2.87 16.75 9.66
N ILE A 171 2.83 17.70 8.73
CA ILE A 171 1.92 17.60 7.58
C ILE A 171 2.35 16.48 6.61
N LEU A 172 3.65 16.22 6.46
CA LEU A 172 4.17 15.12 5.64
C LEU A 172 3.74 13.75 6.20
N LYS A 173 3.72 13.60 7.53
CA LYS A 173 3.19 12.41 8.22
C LYS A 173 1.67 12.26 8.01
N GLN A 174 0.91 13.35 8.13
CA GLN A 174 -0.55 13.32 7.88
C GLN A 174 -0.91 12.93 6.45
N LEU A 175 0.00 13.18 5.50
CA LEU A 175 -0.12 12.84 4.08
C LEU A 175 0.63 11.55 3.70
N GLU A 176 0.87 10.64 4.65
CA GLU A 176 1.51 9.33 4.38
C GLU A 176 0.82 8.55 3.24
N GLY A 177 -0.50 8.71 3.08
CA GLY A 177 -1.27 8.09 2.00
C GLY A 177 -0.79 8.49 0.59
N LEU A 178 -0.20 9.68 0.42
CA LEU A 178 0.42 10.07 -0.85
C LEU A 178 1.73 9.33 -1.11
N GLN A 179 2.49 9.03 -0.05
CA GLN A 179 3.73 8.25 -0.17
C GLN A 179 3.39 6.82 -0.58
N PHE A 180 2.37 6.23 0.05
CA PHE A 180 1.83 4.94 -0.39
C PHE A 180 1.31 4.97 -1.82
N ALA A 181 0.64 6.05 -2.24
CA ALA A 181 0.22 6.22 -3.62
C ALA A 181 1.41 6.27 -4.59
N ALA A 182 2.51 6.92 -4.21
CA ALA A 182 3.75 6.98 -5.00
C ALA A 182 4.45 5.61 -5.13
N MET A 183 4.25 4.74 -4.14
CA MET A 183 4.85 3.40 -4.08
C MET A 183 4.09 2.35 -4.91
N ARG A 184 2.86 2.64 -5.35
CA ARG A 184 2.05 1.73 -6.17
C ARG A 184 2.71 1.48 -7.53
N ARG A 185 2.71 0.22 -7.96
CA ARG A 185 3.15 -0.14 -9.31
C ARG A 185 1.97 -0.10 -10.26
N LYS A 186 2.03 0.80 -11.24
CA LYS A 186 0.97 0.96 -12.26
C LYS A 186 0.61 -0.37 -12.89
N ASN A 187 -0.69 -0.66 -12.98
CA ASN A 187 -1.29 -1.86 -13.55
C ASN A 187 -0.89 -3.18 -12.87
N SER A 188 -0.14 -3.15 -11.75
CA SER A 188 0.36 -4.37 -11.11
C SER A 188 -0.73 -5.08 -10.30
N LEU A 189 -1.59 -4.34 -9.62
CA LEU A 189 -2.57 -4.92 -8.69
C LEU A 189 -3.58 -5.84 -9.40
N MET A 190 -4.09 -5.44 -10.57
CA MET A 190 -4.97 -6.28 -11.40
C MET A 190 -4.31 -7.63 -11.72
N ILE A 191 -3.06 -7.59 -12.17
CA ILE A 191 -2.31 -8.80 -12.58
C ILE A 191 -2.10 -9.71 -11.36
N LEU A 192 -1.69 -9.14 -10.24
CA LEU A 192 -1.48 -9.85 -8.98
C LEU A 192 -2.77 -10.52 -8.46
N LEU A 193 -3.89 -9.81 -8.50
CA LEU A 193 -5.18 -10.35 -8.07
C LEU A 193 -5.71 -11.43 -9.02
N ALA A 194 -5.47 -11.32 -10.32
CA ALA A 194 -5.80 -12.38 -11.28
C ALA A 194 -4.96 -13.66 -11.01
N HIS A 195 -3.66 -13.52 -10.71
CA HIS A 195 -2.84 -14.66 -10.30
C HIS A 195 -3.29 -15.25 -8.96
N THR A 196 -3.75 -14.40 -8.04
CA THR A 196 -4.30 -14.81 -6.75
C THR A 196 -5.57 -15.62 -6.93
N ASP A 197 -6.50 -15.17 -7.78
CA ASP A 197 -7.71 -15.92 -8.15
C ASP A 197 -7.36 -17.29 -8.73
N ASN A 198 -6.48 -17.33 -9.73
CA ASN A 198 -6.06 -18.58 -10.37
C ASN A 198 -5.40 -19.56 -9.37
N PHE A 199 -4.57 -19.03 -8.46
CA PHE A 199 -3.95 -19.82 -7.41
C PHE A 199 -5.01 -20.42 -6.48
N PHE A 200 -5.94 -19.62 -5.96
CA PHE A 200 -6.98 -20.11 -5.06
C PHE A 200 -7.92 -21.10 -5.75
N GLN A 201 -8.35 -20.82 -6.99
CA GLN A 201 -9.12 -21.78 -7.77
C GLN A 201 -8.37 -23.11 -7.93
N SER A 202 -7.08 -23.09 -8.27
CA SER A 202 -6.25 -24.30 -8.38
C SER A 202 -6.02 -25.01 -7.04
N PHE A 203 -5.90 -24.23 -5.96
CA PHE A 203 -5.70 -24.72 -4.60
C PHE A 203 -6.92 -25.48 -4.09
N PHE A 204 -8.12 -24.90 -4.26
CA PHE A 204 -9.38 -25.48 -3.79
C PHE A 204 -9.94 -26.52 -4.76
N SER A 205 -9.76 -26.39 -6.08
CA SER A 205 -10.18 -27.43 -7.04
C SER A 205 -9.46 -28.76 -6.85
N LYS A 206 -8.23 -28.76 -6.31
CA LYS A 206 -7.49 -29.99 -5.96
C LYS A 206 -8.07 -30.75 -4.75
N GLN A 207 -9.11 -30.26 -4.08
CA GLN A 207 -9.90 -31.05 -3.12
C GLN A 207 -10.95 -31.94 -3.79
N SER A 208 -11.27 -31.71 -5.07
CA SER A 208 -12.18 -32.55 -5.86
C SER A 208 -11.41 -33.68 -6.57
N LYS A 209 -11.00 -34.72 -5.82
CA LYS A 209 -10.75 -36.04 -6.42
C LYS A 209 -11.51 -37.11 -5.64
N SER A 210 -12.70 -37.38 -6.18
CA SER A 210 -13.50 -38.61 -6.16
C SER A 210 -13.57 -39.39 -4.85
N ASP A 211 -14.70 -39.27 -4.18
CA ASP A 211 -15.29 -40.42 -3.49
C ASP A 211 -15.79 -41.37 -4.58
N TRP A 212 -15.04 -42.46 -4.79
CA TRP A 212 -15.58 -43.73 -5.28
C TRP A 212 -16.10 -44.51 -4.06
#